data_AF-A0A392RA53-F1
#
_entry.id   AF-A0A392RA53-F1
#
_cell.length_a   1.000
_cell.length_b   1.000
_cell.length_c   1.000
_cell.angle_alpha   90.00
_cell.angle_beta   90.00
_cell.angle_gamma   90.00
#
_symmetry.space_group_name_H-M   'P 1'
#
loop_
_entity.id
_entity.type
_entity.pdbx_description
1 polymer ?
#
loop_
_entity_poly.entity_id
_entity_poly.type
_entity_poly.pdbx_seq_one_letter_code
_entity_poly.pdbx_strand_id
1 'polypeptide(L)'
;MMCGGCVSRVKNILSADDRVDSVVVNMLTETAAIKLNLLDEESTNVAESLARRLSECGFPTKKRESGLGVAENVRKWKELVKKKEELLAKSRNRVAFAWTLVALCCGSHASHIFHSLGIHI
;
A
#
# COMPACT_ATOMS: atom_id res chain seq x y z
N MET A 1 23.31 1.61 12.17
CA MET A 1 23.52 0.59 11.10
C MET A 1 24.23 1.26 9.93
N MET A 2 25.41 0.80 9.47
CA MET A 2 26.33 1.69 8.71
C MET A 2 26.50 1.39 7.19
N CYS A 3 26.01 0.27 6.67
CA CYS A 3 26.15 -0.07 5.26
C CYS A 3 24.98 -0.91 4.73
N GLY A 4 24.89 -1.09 3.41
CA GLY A 4 23.86 -1.93 2.78
C GLY A 4 23.88 -3.41 3.23
N GLY A 5 25.04 -3.91 3.66
CA GLY A 5 25.16 -5.24 4.27
C GLY A 5 24.44 -5.33 5.62
N CYS A 6 24.57 -4.31 6.48
CA CYS A 6 23.82 -4.23 7.74
C CYS A 6 22.31 -4.19 7.49
N VAL A 7 21.87 -3.41 6.50
CA VAL A 7 20.46 -3.29 6.11
C VAL A 7 19.89 -4.65 5.71
N SER A 8 20.61 -5.38 4.85
CA SER A 8 20.20 -6.71 4.39
C SER A 8 20.11 -7.71 5.55
N ARG A 9 21.08 -7.69 6.47
CA ARG A 9 21.07 -8.56 7.64
C ARG A 9 19.90 -8.27 8.59
N VAL A 10 19.64 -7.00 8.90
CA VAL A 10 18.50 -6.59 9.74
C VAL A 10 17.18 -6.99 9.08
N LYS A 11 17.03 -6.75 7.77
CA LYS A 11 15.85 -7.17 7.02
C LYS A 11 15.62 -8.67 7.10
N ASN A 12 16.67 -9.49 6.94
CA ASN A 12 16.56 -10.94 7.02
C ASN A 12 16.19 -11.43 8.42
N ILE A 13 16.77 -10.85 9.47
CA ILE A 13 16.43 -11.20 10.87
C ILE A 13 14.95 -10.92 11.16
N LEU A 14 14.46 -9.75 10.74
CA LEU A 14 13.07 -9.33 10.97
C LEU A 14 12.07 -10.12 10.11
N SER A 15 12.41 -10.41 8.84
CA SER A 15 11.52 -11.13 7.92
C SER A 15 11.44 -12.63 8.21
N ALA A 16 12.32 -13.16 9.06
CA ALA A 16 12.31 -14.54 9.52
C ALA A 16 11.38 -14.78 10.73
N ASP A 17 10.60 -13.78 11.14
CA ASP A 17 9.58 -13.92 12.18
C ASP A 17 8.21 -14.06 11.52
N ASP A 18 7.48 -15.14 11.81
CA ASP A 18 6.18 -15.45 11.16
C ASP A 18 5.10 -14.37 11.41
N ARG A 19 5.27 -13.56 12.45
CA ARG A 19 4.35 -12.45 12.77
C ARG A 19 4.52 -11.26 11.83
N VAL A 20 5.60 -11.23 11.04
CA VAL A 20 5.96 -10.13 10.15
C VAL A 20 5.48 -10.41 8.73
N ASP A 21 4.66 -9.51 8.19
CA ASP A 21 4.20 -9.51 6.80
C ASP A 21 5.28 -8.94 5.86
N SER A 22 5.81 -7.77 6.21
CA SER A 22 6.80 -7.09 5.39
C SER A 22 7.66 -6.12 6.21
N VAL A 23 8.90 -5.91 5.74
CA VAL A 23 9.91 -5.08 6.41
C VAL A 23 10.55 -4.12 5.43
N VAL A 24 10.62 -2.86 5.84
CA VAL A 24 11.37 -1.80 5.16
C VAL A 24 12.39 -1.24 6.14
N VAL A 25 13.65 -1.21 5.74
CA VAL A 25 14.74 -0.69 6.56
C VAL A 25 15.32 0.53 5.88
N ASN A 26 15.43 1.63 6.62
CA ASN A 26 16.08 2.85 6.17
C ASN A 26 17.35 3.09 6.98
N MET A 27 18.50 3.01 6.32
CA MET A 27 19.79 3.29 6.94
C MET A 27 20.01 4.78 7.21
N LEU A 28 19.44 5.68 6.41
CA LEU A 28 19.62 7.13 6.57
C LEU A 28 18.99 7.63 7.88
N THR A 29 17.84 7.07 8.25
CA THR A 29 17.14 7.40 9.49
C THR A 29 17.32 6.35 10.59
N GLU A 30 18.15 5.33 10.34
CA GLU A 30 18.37 4.18 11.21
C GLU A 30 17.07 3.53 11.73
N THR A 31 16.04 3.48 10.89
CA THR A 31 14.71 2.99 11.28
C THR A 31 14.27 1.79 10.46
N ALA A 32 13.66 0.81 11.11
CA ALA A 32 12.92 -0.26 10.46
C ALA A 32 11.41 -0.04 10.65
N ALA A 33 10.66 -0.07 9.55
CA ALA A 33 9.20 -0.11 9.53
C ALA A 33 8.77 -1.54 9.23
N ILE A 34 7.86 -2.06 10.05
CA ILE A 34 7.44 -3.47 10.02
C ILE A 34 5.92 -3.48 9.90
N LYS A 35 5.41 -4.23 8.93
CA LYS A 35 3.99 -4.57 8.83
C LYS A 35 3.81 -5.93 9.49
N LEU A 36 2.87 -6.02 10.42
CA LEU A 36 2.55 -7.27 11.13
C LEU A 36 1.35 -7.95 10.47
N ASN A 37 1.32 -9.28 10.53
CA ASN A 37 0.20 -10.11 10.08
C ASN A 37 -1.02 -10.02 11.02
N LEU A 38 -0.82 -9.63 12.29
CA LEU A 38 -1.84 -9.64 13.34
C LEU A 38 -2.55 -8.28 13.49
N LEU A 39 -3.87 -8.33 13.67
CA LEU A 39 -4.78 -7.18 13.69
C LEU A 39 -5.10 -6.62 15.09
N ASP A 40 -4.57 -7.18 16.19
CA ASP A 40 -4.98 -6.79 17.56
C ASP A 40 -3.83 -6.35 18.50
N GLU A 41 -4.22 -5.77 19.64
CA GLU A 41 -3.49 -4.90 20.59
C GLU A 41 -2.10 -5.35 21.09
N GLU A 42 -1.65 -6.56 20.78
CA GLU A 42 -0.32 -7.08 21.18
C GLU A 42 0.86 -6.50 20.37
N SER A 43 0.60 -5.60 19.42
CA SER A 43 1.63 -4.95 18.59
C SER A 43 2.78 -4.32 19.40
N THR A 44 2.50 -3.86 20.63
CA THR A 44 3.54 -3.31 21.52
C THR A 44 4.51 -4.38 22.00
N ASN A 45 4.01 -5.55 22.41
CA ASN A 45 4.85 -6.66 22.88
C ASN A 45 5.72 -7.22 21.74
N VAL A 46 5.14 -7.31 20.54
CA VAL A 46 5.86 -7.78 19.33
C VAL A 46 7.00 -6.83 18.97
N ALA A 47 6.78 -5.51 19.01
CA ALA A 47 7.82 -4.53 18.70
C ALA A 47 9.00 -4.61 19.69
N GLU A 48 8.73 -4.77 20.99
CA GLU A 48 9.74 -4.96 22.04
C GLU A 48 10.54 -6.24 21.80
N SER A 49 9.85 -7.35 21.51
CA SER A 49 10.44 -8.67 21.22
C SER A 49 11.39 -8.63 20.02
N LEU A 50 10.97 -7.99 18.92
CA LEU A 50 11.79 -7.83 17.72
C LEU A 50 13.00 -6.93 17.96
N ALA A 51 12.84 -5.84 18.72
CA ALA A 51 13.94 -4.96 19.10
C ALA A 51 14.99 -5.71 19.96
N ARG A 52 14.54 -6.57 20.88
CA ARG A 52 15.43 -7.41 21.69
C ARG A 52 16.21 -8.40 20.82
N ARG A 53 15.55 -9.11 19.90
CA ARG A 53 16.18 -10.06 18.97
C ARG A 53 17.24 -9.40 18.10
N LEU A 54 16.99 -8.19 17.61
CA LEU A 54 17.99 -7.41 16.86
C LEU A 54 19.18 -7.04 17.74
N SER A 55 18.93 -6.63 18.99
CA SER A 55 19.98 -6.28 19.94
C SER A 55 20.86 -7.49 20.28
N GLU A 56 20.26 -8.68 20.47
CA GLU A 56 20.97 -9.96 20.64
C GLU A 56 21.83 -10.32 19.42
N CYS A 57 21.41 -9.92 18.21
CA CYS A 57 22.17 -10.12 16.97
C CYS A 57 23.24 -9.04 16.70
N GLY A 58 23.50 -8.15 17.65
CA GLY A 58 24.50 -7.07 17.53
C GLY A 58 23.99 -5.79 16.87
N PHE A 59 22.67 -5.59 16.79
CA PHE A 59 22.04 -4.37 16.31
C PHE A 59 21.24 -3.70 17.44
N PRO A 60 21.87 -2.83 18.26
CA PRO A 60 21.18 -2.13 19.34
C PRO A 60 19.94 -1.41 18.81
N THR A 61 18.77 -1.85 19.24
CA THR A 61 17.49 -1.41 18.69
C THR A 61 16.51 -1.15 19.83
N LYS A 62 15.70 -0.11 19.68
CA LYS A 62 14.58 0.20 20.58
C LYS A 62 13.30 0.39 19.78
N LYS A 63 12.16 0.14 20.40
CA LYS A 63 10.87 0.52 19.84
C LYS A 63 10.85 2.03 19.61
N ARG A 64 10.43 2.44 18.41
CA ARG A 64 10.19 3.86 18.12
C ARG A 64 8.84 4.25 18.74
N GLU A 65 8.84 5.28 19.56
CA GLU A 65 7.57 5.90 19.96
C GLU A 65 6.93 6.51 18.71
N SER A 66 5.75 6.02 18.35
CA SER A 66 4.97 6.62 17.28
C SER A 66 4.63 8.05 17.69
N GLY A 67 5.26 9.04 17.07
CA GLY A 67 4.94 10.44 17.32
C GLY A 67 3.44 10.68 17.10
N LEU A 68 2.84 11.55 17.92
CA LEU A 68 1.38 11.78 17.97
C LEU A 68 0.72 11.99 16.60
N GLY A 69 1.44 12.51 15.59
CA GLY A 69 0.91 12.72 14.25
C GLY A 69 0.89 11.50 13.32
N VAL A 70 1.66 10.43 13.57
CA VAL A 70 1.68 9.27 12.65
C VAL A 70 0.37 8.49 12.74
N ALA A 71 -0.13 8.27 13.95
CA ALA A 71 -1.41 7.59 14.16
C ALA A 71 -2.59 8.37 13.54
N GLU A 72 -2.59 9.69 13.68
CA GLU A 72 -3.59 10.57 13.07
C GLU A 72 -3.54 10.50 11.53
N ASN A 73 -2.35 10.62 10.94
CA ASN A 73 -2.16 10.54 9.49
C ASN A 73 -2.61 9.19 8.91
N VAL A 74 -2.30 8.08 9.59
CA VAL A 74 -2.75 6.74 9.19
C VAL A 74 -4.28 6.64 9.25
N ARG A 75 -4.92 7.17 10.30
CA ARG A 75 -6.38 7.22 10.42
C ARG A 75 -7.02 8.02 9.28
N LYS A 76 -6.51 9.23 9.04
CA LYS A 76 -6.99 10.12 7.96
C LYS A 76 -6.82 9.47 6.59
N TRP A 77 -5.71 8.78 6.34
CA TRP A 77 -5.49 8.06 5.10
C TRP A 77 -6.50 6.92 4.91
N LYS A 78 -6.77 6.12 5.95
CA LYS A 78 -7.82 5.08 5.92
C LYS A 78 -9.20 5.67 5.62
N GLU A 79 -9.55 6.80 6.24
CA GLU A 79 -10.81 7.51 5.97
C GLU A 79 -10.90 7.99 4.51
N LEU A 80 -9.81 8.55 3.96
CA LEU A 80 -9.76 8.99 2.56
C LEU A 80 -9.89 7.83 1.57
N VAL A 81 -9.22 6.70 1.84
CA VAL A 81 -9.32 5.49 1.00
C VAL A 81 -10.76 4.98 0.99
N LYS A 82 -11.39 4.86 2.16
CA LYS A 82 -12.80 4.44 2.27
C LYS A 82 -13.74 5.39 1.51
N LYS A 83 -13.56 6.71 1.69
CA LYS A 83 -14.36 7.72 0.98
C LYS A 83 -14.16 7.65 -0.53
N LYS A 84 -12.95 7.39 -1.01
CA LYS A 84 -12.66 7.18 -2.43
C LYS A 84 -13.41 5.96 -2.97
N GLU A 85 -13.39 4.84 -2.26
CA GLU A 85 -14.12 3.62 -2.66
C GLU A 85 -15.63 3.85 -2.74
N GLU A 86 -16.21 4.54 -1.75
CA GLU A 86 -17.63 4.92 -1.75
C GLU A 86 -18.00 5.81 -2.95
N LEU A 87 -17.16 6.80 -3.25
CA LEU A 87 -17.36 7.69 -4.41
C LEU A 87 -17.26 6.94 -5.74
N LEU A 88 -16.30 6.03 -5.87
CA LEU A 88 -16.14 5.18 -7.05
C LEU A 88 -17.35 4.24 -7.22
N ALA A 89 -17.83 3.64 -6.14
CA ALA A 89 -19.04 2.81 -6.17
C ALA A 89 -20.27 3.61 -6.59
N LYS A 90 -20.43 4.84 -6.08
CA LYS A 90 -21.56 5.72 -6.42
C LYS A 90 -21.53 6.22 -7.86
N SER A 91 -20.34 6.48 -8.42
CA SER A 91 -20.20 7.01 -9.78
C SER A 91 -20.20 5.93 -10.87
N ARG A 92 -19.92 4.67 -10.52
CA ARG A 92 -19.78 3.55 -11.46
C ARG A 92 -20.90 3.45 -12.50
N ASN A 93 -22.17 3.46 -12.06
CA ASN A 93 -23.31 3.30 -12.98
C ASN A 93 -23.48 4.49 -13.94
N ARG A 94 -23.20 5.71 -13.47
CA ARG A 94 -23.26 6.91 -14.33
C ARG A 94 -22.18 6.90 -15.40
N VAL A 95 -20.97 6.49 -15.03
CA VAL A 95 -19.85 6.34 -15.95
C VAL A 95 -20.15 5.24 -16.97
N ALA A 96 -20.67 4.10 -16.55
CA ALA A 96 -21.05 3.01 -17.45
C ALA A 96 -22.09 3.47 -18.48
N PHE A 97 -23.14 4.17 -18.05
CA PHE A 97 -24.16 4.71 -18.95
C PHE A 97 -23.59 5.73 -19.95
N ALA A 98 -22.75 6.66 -19.48
CA ALA A 98 -22.10 7.63 -20.35
C ALA A 98 -21.22 6.96 -21.42
N TRP A 99 -20.44 5.94 -21.03
CA TRP A 99 -19.62 5.17 -21.98
C TRP A 99 -20.45 4.38 -22.99
N THR A 100 -21.63 3.86 -22.61
CA THR A 100 -22.55 3.21 -23.55
C THR A 100 -23.05 4.19 -24.62
N LEU A 101 -23.44 5.41 -24.23
CA LEU A 101 -23.89 6.42 -25.19
C LEU A 101 -22.77 6.86 -26.14
N VAL A 102 -21.55 7.02 -25.61
CA VAL A 102 -20.37 7.32 -26.43
C VAL A 102 -20.13 6.20 -27.44
N ALA A 103 -20.16 4.95 -27.02
CA ALA A 103 -19.97 3.80 -27.92
C ALA A 103 -21.04 3.76 -29.03
N LEU A 104 -22.29 4.06 -28.72
CA LEU A 104 -23.38 4.11 -29.69
C LEU A 104 -23.17 5.24 -30.72
N CYS A 105 -22.84 6.45 -30.27
CA CYS A 105 -22.55 7.58 -31.15
C CYS A 105 -21.33 7.31 -32.04
N CYS A 106 -20.23 6.86 -31.44
CA CYS A 106 -19.00 6.54 -32.17
C CYS A 106 -19.21 5.39 -33.16
N GLY A 107 -19.97 4.35 -32.80
CA GLY A 107 -20.30 3.24 -33.69
C GLY A 107 -21.13 3.67 -34.90
N SER A 108 -22.08 4.59 -34.69
CA SER A 108 -22.90 5.16 -35.77
C SER A 108 -22.05 5.97 -36.75
N HIS A 109 -21.18 6.85 -36.23
CA HIS A 109 -20.25 7.62 -37.08
C HIS A 109 -19.25 6.72 -37.83
N ALA A 110 -18.69 5.71 -37.16
CA ALA A 110 -17.78 4.75 -37.79
C ALA A 110 -18.46 4.00 -38.94
N SER A 111 -19.71 3.54 -38.74
CA SER A 111 -20.47 2.82 -39.76
C SER A 111 -20.70 3.67 -41.02
N HIS A 112 -21.03 4.96 -40.87
CA HIS A 112 -21.15 5.88 -42.00
C HIS A 112 -19.82 6.09 -42.75
N ILE A 113 -18.72 6.19 -42.01
CA ILE A 113 -17.38 6.36 -42.60
C ILE A 113 -16.97 5.10 -43.37
N PHE A 114 -17.19 3.90 -42.81
CA PHE A 114 -16.89 2.64 -43.50
C PHE A 114 -17.70 2.44 -44.77
N HIS A 115 -18.99 2.79 -44.74
CA HIS A 115 -19.83 2.75 -45.93
C HIS A 115 -19.33 3.73 -47.00
N SER A 116 -18.93 4.95 -46.62
CA SER A 116 -18.34 5.93 -47.55
C SER A 116 -17.02 5.45 -48.18
N LEU A 117 -16.26 4.63 -47.45
CA LEU A 117 -14.99 4.05 -47.90
C LEU A 117 -15.16 2.74 -48.70
N GLY A 118 -16.41 2.30 -48.97
CA GLY A 118 -16.70 1.11 -49.77
C GLY A 118 -16.47 -0.22 -49.04
N ILE A 119 -16.24 -0.19 -47.73
CA ILE A 119 -16.13 -1.39 -46.89
C ILE A 119 -17.52 -1.67 -46.33
N HIS A 120 -18.23 -2.62 -46.94
CA HIS A 120 -19.49 -3.13 -46.42
C HIS A 120 -19.19 -4.19 -45.36
N ILE A 121 -19.26 -3.80 -44.08
CA ILE A 121 -19.30 -4.72 -42.92
C ILE A 121 -20.75 -4.84 -42.44
#